data_AF-A0A828P9H1-F1
#
_entry.id   AF-A0A828P9H1-F1
#
_cell.length_a   1.000
_cell.length_b   1.000
_cell.length_c   1.000
_cell.angle_alpha   90.00
_cell.angle_beta   90.00
_cell.angle_gamma   90.00
#
_symmetry.space_group_name_H-M   'P 1'
#
loop_
_entity.id
_entity.type
_entity.pdbx_description
1 polymer ?
#
loop_
_entity_poly.entity_id
_entity_poly.type
_entity_poly.pdbx_seq_one_letter_code
_entity_poly.pdbx_strand_id
1 'polypeptide(L)'
;MNSIFTATRRSLLTYFTDAAGREFMVESHLITTTTPCPSDADYLYIHLADGTQITAIASTVREVMTIKGAWKSETQAHGELRP
;
A
#
# COMPACT_ATOMS: atom_id res chain seq x y z
N MET A 1 20.71 15.22 -15.92
CA MET A 1 20.63 14.47 -14.65
C MET A 1 19.89 13.18 -14.93
N ASN A 2 20.59 12.04 -14.95
CA ASN A 2 19.95 10.74 -15.04
C ASN A 2 19.74 10.25 -13.61
N SER A 3 18.48 10.15 -13.19
CA SER A 3 18.13 9.57 -11.89
C SER A 3 17.79 8.11 -12.11
N ILE A 4 18.45 7.21 -11.36
CA ILE A 4 18.17 5.78 -11.42
C ILE A 4 17.36 5.41 -10.17
N PHE A 5 16.12 4.98 -10.39
CA PHE A 5 15.29 4.37 -9.34
C PHE A 5 15.55 2.86 -9.32
N THR A 6 16.09 2.35 -8.21
CA THR A 6 16.24 0.90 -8.01
C THR A 6 15.12 0.41 -7.10
N ALA A 7 14.16 -0.35 -7.65
CA ALA A 7 13.12 -1.00 -6.87
C ALA A 7 13.74 -2.08 -5.96
N THR A 8 13.53 -1.95 -4.64
CA THR A 8 14.14 -2.83 -3.62
C THR A 8 13.11 -3.79 -3.01
N ARG A 9 11.85 -3.38 -2.90
CA ARG A 9 10.78 -4.23 -2.36
C ARG A 9 9.44 -3.91 -3.03
N ARG A 10 8.68 -4.95 -3.35
CA ARG A 10 7.28 -4.84 -3.81
C ARG A 10 6.38 -5.46 -2.75
N SER A 11 5.32 -4.76 -2.35
CA SER A 11 4.30 -5.28 -1.43
C SER A 11 2.93 -5.08 -2.06
N LEU A 12 2.13 -6.16 -2.10
CA LEU A 12 0.71 -6.09 -2.44
C LEU A 12 -0.08 -5.67 -1.19
N LEU A 13 -0.86 -4.61 -1.32
CA LEU A 13 -1.67 -4.08 -0.25
C LEU A 13 -3.13 -4.02 -0.71
N THR A 14 -4.04 -4.14 0.24
CA THR A 14 -5.44 -3.82 0.03
C THR A 14 -5.71 -2.47 0.68
N TYR A 15 -6.13 -1.51 -0.15
CA TYR A 15 -6.58 -0.20 0.31
C TYR A 15 -8.10 -0.24 0.46
N PHE A 16 -8.62 0.42 1.49
CA PHE A 16 -10.06 0.63 1.68
C PHE A 16 -10.32 1.79 2.65
N THR A 17 -11.56 2.28 2.66
CA THR A 17 -12.05 3.27 3.61
C THR A 17 -12.99 2.59 4.60
N ASP A 18 -12.84 2.86 5.90
CA ASP A 18 -13.75 2.34 6.93
C ASP A 18 -15.09 3.11 6.96
N ALA A 19 -16.05 2.59 7.73
CA ALA A 19 -17.35 3.23 7.91
C ALA A 19 -17.29 4.62 8.59
N ALA A 20 -16.16 4.99 9.19
CA ALA A 20 -15.92 6.32 9.77
C ALA A 20 -15.22 7.28 8.78
N GLY A 21 -14.95 6.84 7.55
CA GLY A 21 -14.27 7.64 6.51
C GLY A 21 -12.75 7.63 6.61
N ARG A 22 -12.14 6.76 7.42
CA ARG A 22 -10.69 6.65 7.57
C ARG A 22 -10.11 5.70 6.54
N GLU A 23 -8.99 6.08 5.94
CA GLU A 23 -8.30 5.27 4.94
C GLU A 23 -7.33 4.29 5.59
N PHE A 24 -7.32 3.06 5.09
CA PHE A 24 -6.42 1.99 5.51
C PHE A 24 -5.70 1.40 4.32
N MET A 25 -4.44 1.00 4.55
CA MET A 25 -3.64 0.18 3.64
C MET A 25 -3.06 -0.96 4.45
N VAL A 26 -3.50 -2.18 4.15
CA VAL A 26 -3.08 -3.39 4.86
C VAL A 26 -2.37 -4.31 3.88
N GLU A 27 -1.28 -4.96 4.29
CA GLU A 27 -0.65 -5.99 3.44
C GLU A 27 -1.66 -7.10 3.17
N SER A 28 -1.90 -7.42 1.89
CA SER A 28 -3.04 -8.28 1.51
C SER A 28 -2.97 -9.68 2.13
N HIS A 29 -1.77 -10.18 2.42
CA HIS A 29 -1.57 -11.47 3.09
C HIS A 29 -1.95 -11.48 4.57
N LEU A 30 -2.15 -10.31 5.20
CA LEU A 30 -2.66 -10.19 6.56
C LEU A 30 -4.19 -10.22 6.63
N ILE A 31 -4.87 -10.11 5.49
CA ILE A 31 -6.33 -10.27 5.41
C ILE A 31 -6.64 -11.76 5.35
N THR A 32 -7.36 -12.27 6.34
CA THR A 32 -7.73 -13.68 6.42
C THR A 32 -9.01 -13.97 5.64
N THR A 33 -10.00 -13.06 5.72
CA THR A 33 -11.24 -13.18 4.96
C THR A 33 -11.93 -11.83 4.82
N THR A 34 -12.78 -11.72 3.79
CA THR A 34 -13.66 -10.58 3.56
C THR A 34 -15.08 -11.11 3.38
N THR A 35 -16.01 -10.64 4.19
CA THR A 35 -17.41 -11.09 4.15
C THR A 35 -18.37 -9.92 3.94
N PRO A 36 -19.46 -10.08 3.17
CA PRO A 36 -20.51 -9.05 3.08
C PRO A 36 -21.11 -8.72 4.44
N CYS A 37 -21.40 -7.45 4.68
CA CYS A 37 -22.20 -7.04 5.83
C CYS A 37 -23.65 -7.51 5.62
N PRO A 38 -24.25 -8.26 6.55
CA PRO A 38 -25.59 -8.84 6.36
C PRO A 38 -26.71 -7.81 6.38
N SER A 39 -26.50 -6.66 7.03
CA SER A 39 -27.51 -5.61 7.17
C SER A 39 -27.41 -4.52 6.11
N ASP A 40 -26.29 -4.40 5.41
CA ASP A 40 -26.03 -3.30 4.49
C ASP A 40 -25.05 -3.72 3.39
N ALA A 41 -25.50 -3.72 2.15
CA ALA A 41 -24.73 -4.19 1.00
C ALA A 41 -23.56 -3.25 0.63
N ASP A 42 -23.56 -2.01 1.11
CA ASP A 42 -22.50 -1.06 0.85
C ASP A 42 -21.25 -1.29 1.73
N TYR A 43 -21.30 -2.26 2.65
CA TYR A 43 -20.20 -2.57 3.55
C TYR A 43 -19.70 -4.01 3.48
N LEU A 44 -18.42 -4.18 3.77
CA LEU A 44 -17.73 -5.46 3.94
C LEU A 44 -17.09 -5.51 5.33
N TYR A 45 -17.04 -6.70 5.94
CA TYR A 45 -16.16 -6.97 7.07
C TYR A 45 -14.85 -7.54 6.56
N ILE A 46 -13.76 -6.85 6.84
CA ILE A 46 -12.39 -7.30 6.56
C ILE A 46 -11.83 -7.83 7.87
N HIS A 47 -11.48 -9.11 7.88
CA HIS A 47 -10.87 -9.78 9.02
C HIS A 47 -9.37 -9.89 8.81
N LEU A 48 -8.60 -9.47 9.81
CA LEU A 48 -7.15 -9.53 9.81
C LEU A 48 -6.65 -10.75 10.59
N ALA A 49 -5.39 -11.13 10.35
CA ALA A 49 -4.75 -12.28 10.98
C ALA A 49 -4.56 -12.13 12.51
N ASP A 50 -4.55 -10.90 13.02
CA ASP A 50 -4.48 -10.60 14.46
C ASP A 50 -5.85 -10.66 15.17
N GLY A 51 -6.91 -11.00 14.44
CA GLY A 51 -8.29 -11.05 14.95
C GLY A 51 -9.04 -9.72 14.85
N THR A 52 -8.40 -8.65 14.37
CA THR A 52 -9.08 -7.37 14.13
C THR A 52 -10.11 -7.51 13.02
N GLN A 53 -11.30 -6.95 13.23
CA GLN A 53 -12.32 -6.79 12.20
C GLN A 53 -12.49 -5.30 11.89
N ILE A 54 -12.48 -4.95 10.60
CA ILE A 54 -12.75 -3.59 10.13
C ILE A 54 -13.97 -3.62 9.21
N THR A 55 -14.93 -2.73 9.46
CA THR A 55 -16.06 -2.50 8.55
C THR A 55 -15.64 -1.48 7.49
N ALA A 56 -15.50 -1.95 6.25
CA ALA A 56 -15.05 -1.16 5.11
C ALA A 56 -16.22 -0.85 4.15
N ILE A 57 -16.17 0.31 3.49
CA ILE A 57 -17.08 0.65 2.40
C ILE A 57 -16.70 -0.19 1.18
N ALA A 58 -17.60 -1.06 0.74
CA ALA A 58 -17.34 -2.09 -0.27
C ALA A 58 -16.75 -1.51 -1.57
N SER A 59 -17.30 -0.39 -2.04
CA SER A 59 -16.89 0.27 -3.29
C SER A 59 -15.48 0.88 -3.25
N THR A 60 -14.87 1.01 -2.07
CA THR A 60 -13.53 1.59 -1.90
C THR A 60 -12.41 0.56 -1.89
N VAL A 61 -12.76 -0.72 -1.71
CA VAL A 61 -11.80 -1.81 -1.58
C VAL A 61 -11.11 -2.06 -2.92
N ARG A 62 -9.79 -1.95 -2.93
CA ARG A 62 -8.97 -2.23 -4.12
C ARG A 62 -7.59 -2.74 -3.74
N GLU A 63 -7.03 -3.61 -4.58
CA GLU A 63 -5.63 -4.02 -4.45
C GLU A 63 -4.72 -2.98 -5.10
N VAL A 64 -3.62 -2.67 -4.42
CA VAL A 64 -2.59 -1.75 -4.88
C VAL A 64 -1.21 -2.39 -4.68
N MET A 65 -0.35 -2.27 -5.69
CA MET A 65 1.04 -2.69 -5.56
C MET A 65 1.90 -1.49 -5.18
N THR A 66 2.56 -1.56 -4.04
CA THR A 66 3.54 -0.55 -3.63
C THR A 66 4.95 -1.00 -3.98
N ILE A 67 5.72 -0.11 -4.58
CA ILE A 67 7.12 -0.33 -4.92
C ILE A 67 7.95 0.61 -4.06
N LYS A 68 8.72 0.06 -3.13
CA LYS A 68 9.72 0.79 -2.38
C LYS A 68 11.05 0.62 -3.09
N GLY A 69 11.70 1.74 -3.40
CA GLY A 69 13.02 1.74 -4.02
C GLY A 69 13.92 2.80 -3.45
N ALA A 70 15.22 2.63 -3.65
CA ALA A 70 16.23 3.62 -3.30
C ALA A 70 16.44 4.56 -4.49
N TRP A 71 16.38 5.86 -4.22
CA TRP A 71 16.78 6.89 -5.17
C TRP A 71 18.29 7.08 -5.06
N LYS A 72 19.03 6.80 -6.13
CA LYS A 72 20.43 7.19 -6.25
C LYS A 72 20.55 8.35 -7.22
N SER A 73 20.89 9.52 -6.69
CA SER A 73 21.35 10.65 -7.50
C SER A 73 22.83 10.41 -7.82
N GLU A 74 23.17 10.25 -9.10
CA GLU A 74 24.57 10.28 -9.53
C GLU A 74 25.11 11.70 -9.30
N THR A 75 25.91 11.90 -8.25
CA THR A 75 26.74 13.09 -8.14
C THR A 75 27.84 12.92 -9.19
N GLN A 76 27.81 13.70 -10.27
CA GLN A 76 28.95 13.80 -11.18
C GLN A 76 30.13 14.31 -10.34
N ALA A 77 31.09 13.43 -10.06
CA ALA A 77 32.43 13.84 -9.66
C ALA A 77 33.03 14.54 -10.87
N HIS A 78 32.77 15.85 -10.99
CA HIS A 78 33.54 16.71 -11.87
C HIS A 78 34.95 16.71 -11.29
N GLY A 79 35.83 15.92 -11.89
CA GLY A 79 37.24 15.88 -11.55
C GLY A 79 37.77 17.31 -11.61
N GLU A 80 38.27 17.80 -10.48
CA GLU A 80 39.16 18.95 -10.46
C GLU A 80 40.34 18.64 -11.39
N LEU A 81 40.36 19.28 -12.56
CA LEU A 81 41.60 19.50 -13.28
C LEU A 81 42.44 20.42 -12.39
N ARG A 82 43.39 19.82 -11.65
CA ARG A 82 44.46 20.59 -11.01
C ARG A 82 45.52 20.93 -12.07
N PRO A 83 46.09 22.15 -12.01
CA PRO A 83 47.05 22.66 -13.00
C PRO A 83 48.36 21.87 -13.03
#